data_AF-B3ETP5-F1
#
_entry.id   AF-B3ETP5-F1
#
_cell.length_a   1.000
_cell.length_b   1.000
_cell.length_c   1.000
_cell.angle_alpha   90.00
_cell.angle_beta   90.00
_cell.angle_gamma   90.00
#
_symmetry.space_group_name_H-M   'P 1'
#
loop_
_entity.id
_entity.type
_entity.pdbx_description
1 polymer ?
#
loop_
_entity_poly.entity_id
_entity_poly.type
_entity_poly.pdbx_seq_one_letter_code
_entity_poly.pdbx_strand_id
1 'polypeptide(L)'
;MKQFNYINRHITAYFILLSFYFLQSCVTDINQVATTKGEINISIQCPHDEKTHSAQEVIIGDTQHKEVTQESKEAINILSEHQGQKEGYLVSNDKHVDKVLVQHAPTNTLILTTRQRSLKSKTLHSALLQERNRLITNNISNLIISKAPHGQILISSIKRALKTNRKDTLLFEGLDFQEQDFVQLSYHPFFKEKCKRIIYCESVNPMQKSTLHALGKSLQGTQIEEVHVVSNRIGSSMDSSAIIDFLKELRGTKVRVLNLRDNGLLFNMVDVSDALIGTQVYTIDLSNNYIHIPMESANLVGRNLYRTQIRYIDLMANPIESEVQQFLKQNFNRINWKFLQLIFLEIF
;
A
#
# COMPACT_ATOMS: atom_id res chain seq x y z
N MET A 1 -5.39 -6.38 28.63
CA MET A 1 -5.24 -7.18 27.39
C MET A 1 -6.56 -7.69 26.77
N LYS A 2 -7.67 -7.87 27.53
CA LYS A 2 -8.96 -8.33 26.96
C LYS A 2 -9.76 -7.24 26.20
N GLN A 3 -9.54 -5.95 26.46
CA GLN A 3 -10.27 -4.85 25.78
C GLN A 3 -9.79 -4.57 24.34
N PHE A 4 -8.53 -4.86 23.99
CA PHE A 4 -8.00 -4.59 22.65
C PHE A 4 -8.59 -5.55 21.59
N ASN A 5 -8.86 -6.79 21.97
CA ASN A 5 -9.54 -7.77 21.11
C ASN A 5 -11.02 -7.44 20.85
N TYR A 6 -11.65 -6.67 21.74
CA TYR A 6 -13.04 -6.23 21.57
C TYR A 6 -13.14 -5.18 20.47
N ILE A 7 -12.28 -4.17 20.49
CA ILE A 7 -12.27 -3.08 19.50
C ILE A 7 -11.97 -3.59 18.08
N ASN A 8 -10.99 -4.50 17.93
CA ASN A 8 -10.66 -5.07 16.62
C ASN A 8 -11.79 -5.94 16.02
N ARG A 9 -12.58 -6.62 16.86
CA ARG A 9 -13.76 -7.36 16.40
C ARG A 9 -14.85 -6.42 15.89
N HIS A 10 -15.07 -5.29 16.55
CA HIS A 10 -16.08 -4.31 16.13
C HIS A 10 -15.68 -3.57 14.85
N ILE A 11 -14.40 -3.24 14.67
CA ILE A 11 -13.90 -2.62 13.43
C ILE A 11 -14.05 -3.60 12.25
N THR A 12 -13.70 -4.86 12.44
CA THR A 12 -13.86 -5.89 11.39
C THR A 12 -15.33 -6.08 11.02
N ALA A 13 -16.23 -6.15 12.01
CA ALA A 13 -17.67 -6.24 11.77
C ALA A 13 -18.21 -5.00 11.04
N TYR A 14 -17.72 -3.80 11.36
CA TYR A 14 -18.11 -2.55 10.71
C TYR A 14 -17.69 -2.53 9.23
N PHE A 15 -16.46 -2.97 8.90
CA PHE A 15 -16.02 -3.08 7.51
C PHE A 15 -16.83 -4.11 6.72
N ILE A 16 -17.19 -5.24 7.33
CA ILE A 16 -18.07 -6.24 6.70
C ILE A 16 -19.45 -5.63 6.43
N LEU A 17 -20.04 -4.94 7.40
CA LEU A 17 -21.34 -4.28 7.23
C LEU A 17 -21.30 -3.22 6.11
N LEU A 18 -20.27 -2.37 6.10
CA LEU A 18 -20.10 -1.32 5.10
C LEU A 18 -19.94 -1.91 3.69
N SER A 19 -19.19 -3.00 3.57
CA SER A 19 -19.03 -3.72 2.31
C SER A 19 -20.34 -4.37 1.84
N PHE A 20 -21.16 -4.86 2.77
CA PHE A 20 -22.48 -5.43 2.46
C PHE A 20 -23.48 -4.37 2.01
N TYR A 21 -23.56 -3.22 2.70
CA TYR A 21 -24.41 -2.10 2.29
C TYR A 21 -24.02 -1.54 0.93
N PHE A 22 -22.72 -1.43 0.65
CA PHE A 22 -22.24 -1.01 -0.66
C PHE A 22 -22.63 -2.01 -1.76
N LEU A 23 -22.44 -3.31 -1.52
CA LEU A 23 -22.88 -4.36 -2.45
C LEU A 23 -24.40 -4.34 -2.68
N GLN A 24 -25.18 -4.13 -1.62
CA GLN A 24 -26.63 -4.06 -1.70
C GLN A 24 -27.07 -2.85 -2.52
N SER A 25 -26.46 -1.66 -2.30
CA SER A 25 -26.69 -0.44 -3.08
C SER A 25 -26.41 -0.66 -4.57
N CYS A 26 -25.24 -1.23 -4.91
CA CYS A 26 -24.89 -1.52 -6.29
C CYS A 26 -25.85 -2.52 -6.94
N VAL A 27 -26.33 -3.54 -6.20
CA VAL A 27 -27.30 -4.51 -6.71
C VAL A 27 -28.67 -3.87 -6.93
N THR A 28 -29.12 -2.98 -6.04
CA THR A 28 -30.38 -2.23 -6.24
C THR A 28 -30.30 -1.31 -7.45
N ASP A 29 -29.17 -0.62 -7.66
CA ASP A 29 -29.01 0.27 -8.81
C ASP A 29 -28.98 -0.52 -10.12
N ILE A 30 -28.31 -1.66 -10.16
CA ILE A 30 -28.33 -2.58 -11.32
C ILE A 30 -29.74 -3.11 -11.59
N ASN A 31 -30.50 -3.45 -10.54
CA ASN A 31 -31.86 -3.95 -10.69
C ASN A 31 -32.86 -2.86 -11.11
N GLN A 32 -32.69 -1.61 -10.66
CA GLN A 32 -33.50 -0.46 -11.09
C GLN A 32 -33.24 -0.08 -12.55
N VAL A 33 -31.99 -0.16 -13.01
CA VAL A 33 -31.63 0.00 -14.43
C VAL A 33 -32.19 -1.15 -15.28
N ALA A 34 -32.30 -2.36 -14.73
CA ALA A 34 -32.87 -3.52 -15.42
C ALA A 34 -34.41 -3.55 -15.47
N THR A 35 -35.13 -2.74 -14.68
CA THR A 35 -36.60 -2.76 -14.59
C THR A 35 -37.32 -1.51 -15.13
N THR A 36 -36.61 -0.55 -15.71
CA THR A 36 -37.25 0.57 -16.44
C THR A 36 -37.83 0.07 -17.78
N LYS A 37 -39.02 -0.54 -17.71
CA LYS A 37 -39.96 -0.66 -18.85
C LYS A 37 -40.51 0.74 -19.14
N GLY A 38 -39.88 1.47 -20.05
CA GLY A 38 -40.46 2.67 -20.63
C GLY A 38 -41.49 2.29 -21.70
N GLU A 39 -42.78 2.48 -21.42
CA GLU A 39 -43.79 2.59 -22.47
C GLU A 39 -43.63 3.96 -23.13
N ILE A 40 -43.09 3.97 -24.35
CA ILE A 40 -43.00 5.18 -25.17
C ILE A 40 -44.32 5.30 -25.94
N ASN A 41 -45.24 6.11 -25.43
CA ASN A 41 -46.40 6.57 -26.21
C ASN A 41 -45.99 7.79 -27.03
N ILE A 42 -45.87 7.61 -28.34
CA ILE A 42 -45.63 8.72 -29.27
C ILE A 42 -47.00 9.28 -29.67
N SER A 43 -47.41 10.38 -29.05
CA SER A 43 -48.51 11.22 -29.53
C SER A 43 -47.93 12.32 -30.41
N ILE A 44 -48.32 12.36 -31.68
CA ILE A 44 -47.97 13.44 -32.61
C ILE A 44 -49.13 14.42 -32.61
N GLN A 45 -48.90 15.64 -32.11
CA GLN A 45 -49.79 16.78 -32.30
C GLN A 45 -48.98 18.00 -32.76
N CYS A 46 -49.35 18.52 -33.93
CA CYS A 46 -48.86 19.76 -34.52
C CYS A 46 -49.57 21.00 -33.94
N PRO A 47 -49.00 22.21 -34.11
CA PRO A 47 -49.05 23.28 -33.11
C PRO A 47 -50.09 24.36 -33.40
N HIS A 48 -50.54 25.06 -32.36
CA HIS A 48 -51.09 26.42 -32.46
C HIS A 48 -50.67 27.28 -31.27
N ASP A 49 -49.99 28.38 -31.61
CA ASP A 49 -50.10 29.77 -31.15
C ASP A 49 -50.22 30.21 -29.67
N GLU A 50 -49.37 31.21 -29.40
CA GLU A 50 -49.58 32.46 -28.63
C GLU A 50 -49.40 32.55 -27.09
N LYS A 51 -48.43 33.41 -26.75
CA LYS A 51 -48.45 34.55 -25.79
C LYS A 51 -48.23 34.35 -24.27
N THR A 52 -47.07 34.87 -23.83
CA THR A 52 -46.78 35.84 -22.74
C THR A 52 -47.51 35.77 -21.39
N HIS A 53 -46.74 35.61 -20.29
CA HIS A 53 -46.53 36.56 -19.15
C HIS A 53 -45.73 35.87 -18.01
N SER A 54 -44.54 36.38 -17.62
CA SER A 54 -44.11 37.04 -16.34
C SER A 54 -44.77 36.52 -15.03
N ALA A 55 -44.15 36.38 -13.85
CA ALA A 55 -42.83 36.72 -13.28
C ALA A 55 -42.65 35.99 -11.90
N GLN A 56 -41.42 36.08 -11.34
CA GLN A 56 -41.03 36.00 -9.90
C GLN A 56 -41.22 34.64 -9.16
N GLU A 57 -40.39 34.18 -8.22
CA GLU A 57 -39.27 34.71 -7.40
C GLU A 57 -38.47 33.50 -6.84
N VAL A 58 -37.13 33.50 -6.88
CA VAL A 58 -36.17 33.58 -5.74
C VAL A 58 -36.19 32.39 -4.74
N ILE A 59 -35.08 31.62 -4.67
CA ILE A 59 -34.14 31.44 -3.52
C ILE A 59 -33.09 30.33 -3.82
N ILE A 60 -31.83 30.77 -3.78
CA ILE A 60 -30.55 30.18 -3.35
C ILE A 60 -30.53 28.71 -2.85
N GLY A 61 -29.56 27.92 -3.35
CA GLY A 61 -29.09 26.69 -2.66
C GLY A 61 -28.10 25.82 -3.45
N ASP A 62 -26.82 25.93 -3.11
CA ASP A 62 -25.70 24.97 -3.23
C ASP A 62 -25.26 24.36 -4.58
N THR A 63 -24.05 24.80 -4.97
CA THR A 63 -23.27 24.38 -6.13
C THR A 63 -22.14 23.44 -5.69
N GLN A 64 -22.44 22.20 -5.31
CA GLN A 64 -21.41 21.15 -5.14
C GLN A 64 -21.81 19.75 -5.65
N HIS A 65 -23.03 19.57 -6.17
CA HIS A 65 -23.49 18.27 -6.70
C HIS A 65 -23.45 18.12 -8.23
N LYS A 66 -23.10 19.18 -8.97
CA LYS A 66 -23.17 19.20 -10.45
C LYS A 66 -21.96 18.61 -11.17
N GLU A 67 -20.77 18.57 -10.58
CA GLU A 67 -19.59 18.04 -11.28
C GLU A 67 -19.59 16.50 -11.36
N VAL A 68 -20.07 15.81 -10.33
CA VAL A 68 -20.15 14.33 -10.32
C VAL A 68 -21.22 13.80 -11.30
N THR A 69 -22.24 14.61 -11.59
CA THR A 69 -23.27 14.28 -12.59
C THR A 69 -22.87 14.64 -14.03
N GLN A 70 -21.86 15.48 -14.22
CA GLN A 70 -21.36 15.85 -15.55
C GLN A 70 -20.40 14.77 -16.09
N GLU A 71 -19.44 14.29 -15.28
CA GLU A 71 -18.50 13.21 -15.68
C GLU A 71 -19.22 11.88 -15.95
N SER A 72 -20.29 11.57 -15.20
CA SER A 72 -21.11 10.38 -15.42
C SER A 72 -22.00 10.49 -16.66
N LYS A 73 -22.41 11.70 -17.06
CA LYS A 73 -23.11 11.93 -18.35
C LYS A 73 -22.16 11.89 -19.55
N GLU A 74 -20.93 12.36 -19.42
CA GLU A 74 -19.91 12.28 -20.48
C GLU A 74 -19.49 10.83 -20.77
N ALA A 75 -19.34 10.00 -19.73
CA ALA A 75 -19.06 8.57 -19.92
C ALA A 75 -20.21 7.81 -20.60
N ILE A 76 -21.45 8.25 -20.40
CA ILE A 76 -22.64 7.67 -21.05
C ILE A 76 -22.81 8.18 -22.49
N ASN A 77 -22.46 9.45 -22.77
CA ASN A 77 -22.50 10.01 -24.14
C ASN A 77 -21.40 9.47 -25.05
N ILE A 78 -20.21 9.17 -24.54
CA ILE A 78 -19.14 8.52 -25.33
C ILE A 78 -19.56 7.10 -25.77
N LEU A 79 -20.47 6.45 -25.03
CA LEU A 79 -21.05 5.15 -25.39
C LEU A 79 -22.24 5.26 -26.37
N SER A 80 -22.91 6.42 -26.46
CA SER A 80 -24.07 6.61 -27.35
C SER A 80 -23.69 7.20 -28.73
N GLU A 81 -22.56 7.89 -28.86
CA GLU A 81 -22.10 8.46 -30.13
C GLU A 81 -21.49 7.44 -31.12
N HIS A 82 -21.38 6.16 -30.76
CA HIS A 82 -20.92 5.09 -31.67
C HIS A 82 -22.05 4.33 -32.40
N GLN A 83 -23.30 4.79 -32.32
CA GLN A 83 -24.44 4.12 -32.99
C GLN A 83 -25.16 4.96 -34.06
N GLY A 84 -24.56 6.03 -34.54
CA GLY A 84 -25.13 6.82 -35.63
C GLY A 84 -24.15 7.06 -36.77
N GLN A 85 -24.05 6.13 -37.74
CA GLN A 85 -24.08 6.42 -39.18
C GLN A 85 -23.63 5.23 -40.06
N LYS A 86 -24.49 4.97 -41.06
CA LYS A 86 -24.26 4.41 -42.39
C LYS A 86 -23.82 2.94 -42.52
N GLU A 87 -24.77 2.16 -43.02
CA GLU A 87 -24.58 0.91 -43.75
C GLU A 87 -23.48 1.07 -44.83
N GLY A 88 -22.32 0.50 -44.56
CA GLY A 88 -21.29 0.19 -45.54
C GLY A 88 -20.90 -1.26 -45.33
N TYR A 89 -21.14 -2.11 -46.32
CA TYR A 89 -20.73 -3.52 -46.30
C TYR A 89 -19.20 -3.61 -46.20
N LEU A 90 -18.70 -3.93 -45.01
CA LEU A 90 -17.35 -4.45 -44.80
C LEU A 90 -17.47 -5.91 -44.39
N VAL A 91 -17.14 -6.78 -45.35
CA VAL A 91 -16.96 -8.21 -45.11
C VAL A 91 -15.68 -8.38 -44.28
N SER A 92 -15.83 -8.63 -42.98
CA SER A 92 -14.74 -9.14 -42.14
C SER A 92 -14.99 -10.61 -41.83
N ASN A 93 -13.94 -11.41 -42.03
CA ASN A 93 -13.93 -12.87 -41.87
C ASN A 93 -13.77 -13.29 -40.40
N ASP A 94 -14.61 -12.76 -39.50
CA ASP A 94 -14.72 -13.30 -38.14
C ASP A 94 -16.12 -13.88 -37.94
N LYS A 95 -16.17 -15.22 -37.93
CA LYS A 95 -17.38 -16.02 -37.78
C LYS A 95 -17.91 -15.89 -36.35
N HIS A 96 -18.74 -14.89 -36.09
CA HIS A 96 -19.93 -15.02 -35.24
C HIS A 96 -20.96 -13.95 -35.59
N VAL A 97 -21.68 -14.19 -36.69
CA VAL A 97 -22.92 -13.46 -36.99
C VAL A 97 -24.04 -14.10 -36.16
N ASP A 98 -24.46 -13.42 -35.10
CA ASP A 98 -25.64 -13.81 -34.35
C ASP A 98 -26.91 -13.46 -35.13
N LYS A 99 -27.61 -14.49 -35.61
CA LYS A 99 -28.96 -14.35 -36.12
C LYS A 99 -29.90 -14.00 -34.96
N VAL A 100 -30.53 -12.83 -35.05
CA VAL A 100 -31.72 -12.48 -34.26
C VAL A 100 -32.88 -13.28 -34.83
N LEU A 101 -33.38 -14.26 -34.07
CA LEU A 101 -34.56 -15.03 -34.45
C LEU A 101 -35.80 -14.26 -33.94
N VAL A 102 -36.51 -13.61 -34.85
CA VAL A 102 -37.84 -13.05 -34.56
C VAL A 102 -38.85 -14.15 -34.84
N GLN A 103 -39.45 -14.71 -33.79
CA GLN A 103 -40.60 -15.60 -33.94
C GLN A 103 -41.89 -14.79 -33.74
N HIS A 104 -42.73 -14.76 -34.78
CA HIS A 104 -44.08 -14.21 -34.68
C HIS A 104 -45.00 -15.23 -33.99
N ALA A 105 -45.56 -14.85 -32.85
CA ALA A 105 -46.68 -15.58 -32.24
C ALA A 105 -48.02 -15.08 -32.84
N PRO A 106 -49.09 -15.90 -32.87
CA PRO A 106 -50.38 -15.54 -33.48
C PRO A 106 -51.21 -14.52 -32.67
N THR A 107 -50.82 -14.26 -31.43
CA THR A 107 -51.36 -13.18 -30.62
C THR A 107 -50.40 -11.99 -30.75
N ASN A 108 -50.92 -10.78 -30.92
CA ASN A 108 -50.18 -9.51 -31.09
C ASN A 108 -49.32 -9.10 -29.85
N THR A 109 -48.66 -10.06 -29.22
CA THR A 109 -47.74 -9.88 -28.11
C THR A 109 -46.33 -10.05 -28.64
N LEU A 110 -45.64 -8.93 -28.85
CA LEU A 110 -44.21 -8.91 -29.18
C LEU A 110 -43.44 -9.36 -27.94
N ILE A 111 -43.16 -10.66 -27.84
CA ILE A 111 -42.27 -11.19 -26.81
C ILE A 111 -40.84 -10.88 -27.26
N LEU A 112 -40.34 -9.72 -26.84
CA LEU A 112 -38.92 -9.40 -26.83
C LEU A 112 -38.26 -10.36 -25.83
N THR A 113 -37.88 -11.55 -26.30
CA THR A 113 -36.91 -12.39 -25.60
C THR A 113 -35.55 -11.74 -25.83
N THR A 114 -35.25 -10.70 -25.04
CA THR A 114 -33.87 -10.29 -24.82
C THR A 114 -33.17 -11.50 -24.23
N ARG A 115 -32.46 -12.22 -25.10
CA ARG A 115 -31.45 -13.19 -24.69
C ARG A 115 -30.41 -12.33 -23.98
N GLN A 116 -30.61 -12.12 -22.69
CA GLN A 116 -29.62 -11.61 -21.76
C GLN A 116 -28.56 -12.70 -21.74
N ARG A 117 -27.74 -12.72 -22.80
CA ARG A 117 -26.50 -13.47 -22.85
C ARG A 117 -25.75 -12.90 -21.68
N SER A 118 -25.83 -13.63 -20.58
CA SER A 118 -24.84 -13.77 -19.53
C SER A 118 -23.50 -13.28 -20.08
N LEU A 119 -23.29 -11.96 -20.02
CA LEU A 119 -21.99 -11.34 -19.95
C LEU A 119 -21.48 -11.70 -18.54
N LYS A 120 -21.32 -13.01 -18.31
CA LYS A 120 -20.22 -13.61 -17.54
C LYS A 120 -18.92 -13.31 -18.28
N SER A 121 -18.77 -12.07 -18.72
CA SER A 121 -17.61 -11.58 -19.42
C SER A 121 -16.62 -11.36 -18.29
N LYS A 122 -15.57 -12.18 -18.30
CA LYS A 122 -14.43 -12.03 -17.40
C LYS A 122 -13.96 -10.56 -17.38
N THR A 123 -14.15 -9.84 -18.48
CA THR A 123 -13.94 -8.40 -18.64
C THR A 123 -14.77 -7.54 -17.69
N LEU A 124 -16.10 -7.71 -17.60
CA LEU A 124 -16.95 -6.94 -16.69
C LEU A 124 -16.59 -7.22 -15.24
N HIS A 125 -16.38 -8.50 -14.90
CA HIS A 125 -15.94 -8.87 -13.56
C HIS A 125 -14.58 -8.27 -13.20
N SER A 126 -13.62 -8.30 -14.13
CA SER A 126 -12.31 -7.68 -13.95
C SER A 126 -12.40 -6.15 -13.79
N ALA A 127 -13.24 -5.48 -14.58
CA ALA A 127 -13.45 -4.03 -14.50
C ALA A 127 -14.08 -3.64 -13.16
N LEU A 128 -15.13 -4.35 -12.71
CA LEU A 128 -15.74 -4.12 -11.40
C LEU A 128 -14.77 -4.37 -10.24
N LEU A 129 -13.95 -5.42 -10.34
CA LEU A 129 -12.92 -5.72 -9.34
C LEU A 129 -11.86 -4.61 -9.28
N GLN A 130 -11.42 -4.12 -10.45
CA GLN A 130 -10.48 -3.02 -10.55
C GLN A 130 -11.06 -1.73 -9.95
N GLU A 131 -12.31 -1.39 -10.25
CA GLU A 131 -12.97 -0.20 -9.73
C GLU A 131 -13.18 -0.28 -8.22
N ARG A 132 -13.59 -1.44 -7.71
CA ARG A 132 -13.67 -1.68 -6.26
C ARG A 132 -12.32 -1.46 -5.59
N ASN A 133 -11.24 -2.00 -6.16
CA ASN A 133 -9.89 -1.82 -5.61
C ASN A 133 -9.43 -0.36 -5.67
N ARG A 134 -9.84 0.38 -6.72
CA ARG A 134 -9.61 1.82 -6.86
C ARG A 134 -10.29 2.60 -5.73
N LEU A 135 -11.57 2.36 -5.49
CA LEU A 135 -12.34 3.03 -4.43
C LEU A 135 -11.80 2.73 -3.03
N ILE A 136 -11.47 1.46 -2.75
CA ILE A 136 -10.85 1.08 -1.47
C ILE A 136 -9.53 1.81 -1.28
N THR A 137 -8.69 1.87 -2.31
CA THR A 137 -7.38 2.56 -2.24
C THR A 137 -7.56 4.06 -1.99
N ASN A 138 -8.54 4.70 -2.66
CA ASN A 138 -8.84 6.11 -2.45
C ASN A 138 -9.34 6.40 -1.03
N ASN A 139 -10.23 5.56 -0.50
CA ASN A 139 -10.74 5.71 0.87
C ASN A 139 -9.63 5.54 1.91
N ILE A 140 -8.74 4.55 1.75
CA ILE A 140 -7.60 4.37 2.66
C ILE A 140 -6.62 5.54 2.53
N SER A 141 -6.43 6.07 1.31
CA SER A 141 -5.60 7.26 1.11
C SER A 141 -6.14 8.47 1.86
N ASN A 142 -7.46 8.71 1.80
CA ASN A 142 -8.11 9.79 2.54
C ASN A 142 -8.05 9.56 4.06
N LEU A 143 -8.13 8.31 4.51
CA LEU A 143 -7.94 7.97 5.92
C LEU A 143 -6.52 8.30 6.41
N ILE A 144 -5.50 7.90 5.64
CA ILE A 144 -4.11 8.22 5.96
C ILE A 144 -3.90 9.73 6.00
N ILE A 145 -4.41 10.47 5.02
CA ILE A 145 -4.32 11.95 4.98
C ILE A 145 -4.95 12.59 6.21
N SER A 146 -6.07 12.06 6.71
CA SER A 146 -6.82 12.64 7.83
C SER A 146 -6.37 12.17 9.22
N LYS A 147 -5.69 11.02 9.33
CA LYS A 147 -5.35 10.39 10.62
C LYS A 147 -3.85 10.33 10.91
N ALA A 148 -2.99 10.36 9.89
CA ALA A 148 -1.55 10.33 10.07
C ALA A 148 -1.00 11.77 10.09
N PRO A 149 -0.11 12.13 11.04
CA PRO A 149 0.51 13.45 11.08
C PRO A 149 1.15 13.85 9.75
N HIS A 150 1.75 12.88 9.04
CA HIS A 150 2.40 13.08 7.74
C HIS A 150 1.61 12.47 6.58
N GLY A 151 0.29 12.33 6.72
CA GLY A 151 -0.56 11.61 5.78
C GLY A 151 -0.45 12.07 4.32
N GLN A 152 -0.38 13.37 4.06
CA GLN A 152 -0.18 13.90 2.71
C GLN A 152 1.15 13.46 2.09
N ILE A 153 2.22 13.44 2.88
CA ILE A 153 3.57 13.05 2.45
C ILE A 153 3.62 11.54 2.20
N LEU A 154 3.00 10.73 3.05
CA LEU A 154 2.85 9.29 2.87
C LEU A 154 2.17 8.96 1.54
N ILE A 155 1.01 9.56 1.26
CA ILE A 155 0.27 9.31 0.01
C ILE A 155 1.03 9.84 -1.21
N SER A 156 1.73 10.97 -1.09
CA SER A 156 2.59 11.48 -2.16
C SER A 156 3.73 10.52 -2.48
N SER A 157 4.33 9.92 -1.45
CA SER A 157 5.40 8.93 -1.59
C SER A 157 4.90 7.65 -2.26
N ILE A 158 3.72 7.16 -1.90
CA ILE A 158 3.06 6.01 -2.57
C ILE A 158 2.78 6.33 -4.04
N LYS A 159 2.20 7.51 -4.33
CA LYS A 159 1.93 7.94 -5.72
C LYS A 159 3.22 8.05 -6.53
N ARG A 160 4.30 8.55 -5.93
CA ARG A 160 5.62 8.62 -6.55
C ARG A 160 6.16 7.22 -6.85
N ALA A 161 6.15 6.32 -5.88
CA ALA A 161 6.59 4.94 -6.05
C ALA A 161 5.88 4.28 -7.24
N LEU A 162 4.55 4.38 -7.31
CA LEU A 162 3.73 3.84 -8.39
C LEU A 162 4.05 4.41 -9.80
N LYS A 163 4.54 5.66 -9.88
CA LYS A 163 4.89 6.32 -11.15
C LYS A 163 6.33 6.05 -11.61
N THR A 164 7.25 5.81 -10.68
CA THR A 164 8.66 5.60 -11.02
C THR A 164 8.94 4.18 -11.50
N ASN A 165 10.14 3.96 -12.05
CA ASN A 165 10.61 2.61 -12.38
C ASN A 165 10.86 1.74 -11.11
N ARG A 166 10.93 2.37 -9.92
CA ARG A 166 11.07 1.70 -8.61
C ARG A 166 9.70 1.54 -7.95
N LYS A 167 8.84 0.75 -8.59
CA LYS A 167 7.40 0.60 -8.25
C LYS A 167 7.12 -0.02 -6.88
N ASP A 168 8.16 -0.36 -6.13
CA ASP A 168 8.11 -1.11 -4.88
C ASP A 168 8.88 -0.44 -3.72
N THR A 169 9.39 0.78 -3.93
CA THR A 169 10.22 1.48 -2.93
C THR A 169 9.48 2.70 -2.37
N LEU A 170 9.37 2.77 -1.04
CA LEU A 170 8.99 3.99 -0.33
C LEU A 170 10.24 4.70 0.20
N LEU A 171 10.36 5.98 -0.11
CA LEU A 171 11.47 6.83 0.31
C LEU A 171 10.93 8.00 1.12
N PHE A 172 11.50 8.18 2.30
CA PHE A 172 11.15 9.19 3.28
C PHE A 172 12.43 9.86 3.77
N GLU A 173 12.59 11.14 3.44
CA GLU A 173 13.78 11.94 3.75
C GLU A 173 13.39 13.16 4.58
N GLY A 174 14.09 13.43 5.68
CA GLY A 174 13.87 14.65 6.46
C GLY A 174 12.55 14.71 7.22
N LEU A 175 11.87 13.57 7.42
CA LEU A 175 10.59 13.50 8.12
C LEU A 175 10.80 13.02 9.55
N ASP A 176 9.95 13.48 10.47
CA ASP A 176 9.90 13.00 11.85
C ASP A 176 8.64 12.15 12.03
N PHE A 177 8.66 10.92 11.52
CA PHE A 177 7.48 10.06 11.61
C PHE A 177 7.12 9.73 13.05
N GLN A 178 5.82 9.70 13.28
CA GLN A 178 5.22 9.27 14.53
C GLN A 178 4.66 7.86 14.39
N GLU A 179 4.37 7.23 15.53
CA GLU A 179 3.71 5.92 15.58
C GLU A 179 2.49 5.84 14.66
N GLN A 180 1.65 6.88 14.64
CA GLN A 180 0.44 6.88 13.80
C GLN A 180 0.72 6.85 12.30
N ASP A 181 1.87 7.37 11.84
CA ASP A 181 2.23 7.31 10.42
C ASP A 181 2.37 5.84 9.98
N PHE A 182 3.08 5.02 10.74
CA PHE A 182 3.24 3.59 10.43
C PHE A 182 1.97 2.78 10.68
N VAL A 183 1.18 3.12 11.71
CA VAL A 183 -0.11 2.47 11.96
C VAL A 183 -1.04 2.68 10.76
N GLN A 184 -1.20 3.91 10.29
CA GLN A 184 -2.07 4.20 9.14
C GLN A 184 -1.51 3.63 7.84
N LEU A 185 -0.19 3.75 7.62
CA LEU A 185 0.47 3.21 6.43
C LEU A 185 0.31 1.69 6.32
N SER A 186 0.28 0.97 7.45
CA SER A 186 0.11 -0.49 7.49
C SER A 186 -1.22 -0.96 6.87
N TYR A 187 -2.24 -0.11 6.79
CA TYR A 187 -3.52 -0.43 6.15
C TYR A 187 -3.50 -0.27 4.63
N HIS A 188 -2.50 0.42 4.06
CA HIS A 188 -2.47 0.70 2.64
C HIS A 188 -2.11 -0.56 1.83
N PRO A 189 -2.90 -0.95 0.80
CA PRO A 189 -2.62 -2.16 0.01
C PRO A 189 -1.25 -2.15 -0.66
N PHE A 190 -0.80 -0.98 -1.15
CA PHE A 190 0.56 -0.83 -1.66
C PHE A 190 1.63 -1.26 -0.64
N PHE A 191 1.51 -0.83 0.61
CA PHE A 191 2.47 -1.14 1.66
C PHE A 191 2.48 -2.64 1.98
N LYS A 192 1.30 -3.26 2.07
CA LYS A 192 1.19 -4.70 2.37
C LYS A 192 1.67 -5.58 1.22
N GLU A 193 1.28 -5.27 -0.01
CA GLU A 193 1.33 -6.24 -1.12
C GLU A 193 2.39 -5.93 -2.16
N LYS A 194 2.75 -4.65 -2.34
CA LYS A 194 3.59 -4.19 -3.46
C LYS A 194 4.94 -3.65 -3.00
N CYS A 195 5.00 -3.01 -1.84
CA CYS A 195 6.23 -2.46 -1.29
C CYS A 195 7.21 -3.59 -0.95
N LYS A 196 8.43 -3.47 -1.46
CA LYS A 196 9.57 -4.36 -1.20
C LYS A 196 10.64 -3.68 -0.38
N ARG A 197 10.75 -2.35 -0.46
CA ARG A 197 11.79 -1.57 0.20
C ARG A 197 11.24 -0.32 0.86
N ILE A 198 11.65 -0.09 2.10
CA ILE A 198 11.43 1.18 2.80
C ILE A 198 12.79 1.81 3.08
N ILE A 199 12.90 3.09 2.73
CA ILE A 199 14.04 3.93 3.07
C ILE A 199 13.51 5.11 3.87
N TYR A 200 14.01 5.22 5.10
CA TYR A 200 13.75 6.30 6.02
C TYR A 200 15.10 6.88 6.46
N CYS A 201 15.39 8.11 6.04
CA CYS A 201 16.68 8.70 6.33
C CYS A 201 16.65 10.18 6.70
N GLU A 202 17.67 10.57 7.46
CA GLU A 202 17.96 11.97 7.79
C GLU A 202 16.82 12.69 8.52
N SER A 203 16.17 12.01 9.47
CA SER A 203 15.17 12.67 10.33
C SER A 203 15.79 13.84 11.08
N VAL A 204 15.09 14.98 11.06
CA VAL A 204 15.49 16.21 11.77
C VAL A 204 15.54 15.96 13.28
N ASN A 205 14.57 15.20 13.78
CA ASN A 205 14.47 14.80 15.17
C ASN A 205 14.92 13.35 15.36
N PRO A 206 15.47 12.99 16.53
CA PRO A 206 15.71 11.59 16.86
C PRO A 206 14.41 10.78 16.77
N MET A 207 14.46 9.66 16.06
CA MET A 207 13.33 8.72 16.03
C MET A 207 12.94 8.33 17.46
N GLN A 208 11.65 8.18 17.73
CA GLN A 208 11.10 7.78 19.04
C GLN A 208 10.88 6.26 19.14
N LYS A 209 10.95 5.70 20.36
CA LYS A 209 10.81 4.25 20.60
C LYS A 209 9.48 3.74 20.07
N SER A 210 8.41 4.50 20.28
CA SER A 210 7.06 4.23 19.76
C SER A 210 7.05 4.15 18.24
N THR A 211 7.72 5.07 17.56
CA THR A 211 7.85 5.08 16.09
C THR A 211 8.57 3.83 15.59
N LEU A 212 9.72 3.49 16.20
CA LEU A 212 10.49 2.30 15.80
C LEU A 212 9.69 1.00 16.05
N HIS A 213 8.97 0.92 17.17
CA HIS A 213 8.06 -0.17 17.48
C HIS A 213 6.90 -0.27 16.48
N ALA A 214 6.29 0.86 16.13
CA ALA A 214 5.21 0.94 15.15
C ALA A 214 5.68 0.49 13.77
N LEU A 215 6.90 0.86 13.36
CA LEU A 215 7.56 0.35 12.17
C LEU A 215 7.67 -1.19 12.24
N GLY A 216 8.26 -1.73 13.31
CA GLY A 216 8.41 -3.18 13.51
C GLY A 216 7.07 -3.94 13.38
N LYS A 217 6.02 -3.45 14.05
CA LYS A 217 4.67 -4.01 13.94
C LYS A 217 4.09 -3.90 12.53
N SER A 218 4.27 -2.77 11.86
CA SER A 218 3.70 -2.53 10.54
C SER A 218 4.24 -3.50 9.47
N LEU A 219 5.46 -4.01 9.65
CA LEU A 219 6.11 -4.94 8.72
C LEU A 219 5.48 -6.35 8.72
N GLN A 220 4.69 -6.69 9.74
CA GLN A 220 4.07 -8.01 9.88
C GLN A 220 3.05 -8.28 8.76
N GLY A 221 3.21 -9.42 8.09
CA GLY A 221 2.34 -9.81 6.97
C GLY A 221 2.55 -9.00 5.68
N THR A 222 3.61 -8.20 5.58
CA THR A 222 3.94 -7.43 4.37
C THR A 222 4.86 -8.19 3.42
N GLN A 223 5.05 -7.64 2.21
CA GLN A 223 6.03 -8.12 1.23
C GLN A 223 7.39 -7.43 1.33
N ILE A 224 7.63 -6.62 2.38
CA ILE A 224 8.83 -5.81 2.53
C ILE A 224 10.03 -6.70 2.90
N GLU A 225 11.09 -6.52 2.13
CA GLU A 225 12.30 -7.33 2.17
C GLU A 225 13.51 -6.49 2.61
N GLU A 226 13.45 -5.17 2.43
CA GLU A 226 14.55 -4.27 2.73
C GLU A 226 14.05 -3.08 3.55
N VAL A 227 14.69 -2.85 4.71
CA VAL A 227 14.37 -1.74 5.61
C VAL A 227 15.65 -0.97 5.87
N HIS A 228 15.65 0.30 5.46
CA HIS A 228 16.75 1.22 5.69
C HIS A 228 16.26 2.33 6.62
N VAL A 229 16.83 2.40 7.81
CA VAL A 229 16.60 3.44 8.80
C VAL A 229 17.96 4.07 9.07
N VAL A 230 18.37 5.03 8.23
CA VAL A 230 19.75 5.55 8.20
C VAL A 230 19.79 6.99 8.71
N SER A 231 20.74 7.36 9.56
CA SER A 231 20.89 8.76 10.00
C SER A 231 19.66 9.32 10.73
N ASN A 232 18.99 8.51 11.57
CA ASN A 232 17.78 8.89 12.32
C ASN A 232 18.03 9.06 13.83
N ARG A 233 19.31 9.12 14.24
CA ARG A 233 19.76 9.41 15.62
C ARG A 233 19.09 8.55 16.70
N ILE A 234 18.74 7.30 16.40
CA ILE A 234 18.01 6.39 17.30
C ILE A 234 18.70 6.24 18.66
N GLY A 235 20.03 6.15 18.67
CA GLY A 235 20.79 5.96 19.92
C GLY A 235 20.88 7.19 20.81
N SER A 236 20.56 8.39 20.30
CA SER A 236 20.57 9.62 21.10
C SER A 236 19.32 9.82 21.95
N SER A 237 18.21 9.18 21.58
CA SER A 237 16.89 9.36 22.19
C SER A 237 16.40 8.15 22.97
N MET A 238 17.12 7.03 22.96
CA MET A 238 16.62 5.76 23.50
C MET A 238 17.68 4.96 24.24
N ASP A 239 17.20 4.21 25.23
CA ASP A 239 17.90 3.02 25.72
C ASP A 239 18.02 1.98 24.58
N SER A 240 19.17 1.30 24.54
CA SER A 240 19.54 0.22 23.62
C SER A 240 18.44 -0.84 23.49
N SER A 241 17.61 -1.03 24.52
CA SER A 241 16.45 -1.94 24.49
C SER A 241 15.48 -1.70 23.33
N ALA A 242 15.31 -0.48 22.84
CA ALA A 242 14.38 -0.19 21.75
C ALA A 242 14.77 -0.86 20.42
N ILE A 243 16.07 -0.86 20.08
CA ILE A 243 16.57 -1.56 18.90
C ILE A 243 16.46 -3.07 19.07
N ILE A 244 16.74 -3.58 20.27
CA ILE A 244 16.60 -5.01 20.58
C ILE A 244 15.15 -5.46 20.43
N ASP A 245 14.19 -4.67 20.92
CA ASP A 245 12.77 -4.91 20.75
C ASP A 245 12.40 -4.92 19.26
N PHE A 246 12.83 -3.90 18.50
CA PHE A 246 12.60 -3.83 17.07
C PHE A 246 13.14 -5.04 16.30
N LEU A 247 14.37 -5.49 16.59
CA LEU A 247 14.95 -6.68 15.97
C LEU A 247 14.13 -7.95 16.27
N LYS A 248 13.65 -8.10 17.50
CA LYS A 248 12.76 -9.22 17.88
C LYS A 248 11.44 -9.16 17.12
N GLU A 249 10.94 -7.98 16.81
CA GLU A 249 9.72 -7.79 16.01
C GLU A 249 9.88 -8.15 14.54
N LEU A 250 11.10 -8.28 14.03
CA LEU A 250 11.33 -8.76 12.67
C LEU A 250 11.12 -10.28 12.53
N ARG A 251 10.90 -11.02 13.62
CA ARG A 251 10.53 -12.44 13.57
C ARG A 251 9.21 -12.62 12.82
N GLY A 252 9.19 -13.55 11.88
CA GLY A 252 8.03 -13.81 11.02
C GLY A 252 7.83 -12.80 9.88
N THR A 253 8.64 -11.74 9.79
CA THR A 253 8.63 -10.83 8.64
C THR A 253 9.45 -11.38 7.47
N LYS A 254 9.36 -10.73 6.31
CA LYS A 254 10.17 -11.03 5.11
C LYS A 254 11.46 -10.21 5.01
N VAL A 255 11.77 -9.42 6.03
CA VAL A 255 12.93 -8.51 6.01
C VAL A 255 14.22 -9.33 5.98
N ARG A 256 14.99 -9.15 4.90
CA ARG A 256 16.28 -9.80 4.66
C ARG A 256 17.46 -8.83 4.69
N VAL A 257 17.23 -7.55 4.37
CA VAL A 257 18.24 -6.49 4.45
C VAL A 257 17.77 -5.46 5.46
N LEU A 258 18.61 -5.21 6.45
CA LEU A 258 18.39 -4.19 7.46
C LEU A 258 19.57 -3.23 7.48
N ASN A 259 19.33 -1.95 7.19
CA ASN A 259 20.35 -0.92 7.29
C ASN A 259 20.01 0.03 8.44
N LEU A 260 20.88 0.05 9.45
CA LEU A 260 20.82 0.91 10.64
C LEU A 260 22.08 1.77 10.76
N ARG A 261 22.75 2.05 9.64
CA ARG A 261 23.94 2.89 9.59
C ARG A 261 23.68 4.27 10.17
N ASP A 262 24.67 4.81 10.86
CA ASP A 262 24.69 6.21 11.30
C ASP A 262 23.54 6.60 12.24
N ASN A 263 23.20 5.74 13.19
CA ASN A 263 22.13 6.04 14.16
C ASN A 263 22.64 6.42 15.55
N GLY A 264 23.96 6.50 15.73
CA GLY A 264 24.58 6.73 17.04
C GLY A 264 24.26 5.62 18.03
N LEU A 265 24.07 4.39 17.56
CA LEU A 265 23.68 3.26 18.40
C LEU A 265 24.81 2.88 19.35
N LEU A 266 24.51 2.83 20.64
CA LEU A 266 25.42 2.40 21.69
C LEU A 266 24.88 1.09 22.28
N PHE A 267 25.49 -0.03 21.93
CA PHE A 267 25.13 -1.33 22.53
C PHE A 267 26.26 -2.35 22.44
N ASN A 268 26.14 -3.39 23.27
CA ASN A 268 26.91 -4.62 23.14
C ASN A 268 26.32 -5.47 22.00
N MET A 269 27.17 -5.96 21.10
CA MET A 269 26.76 -6.82 20.00
C MET A 269 26.17 -8.18 20.46
N VAL A 270 26.40 -8.60 21.71
CA VAL A 270 25.78 -9.81 22.29
C VAL A 270 24.26 -9.76 22.19
N ASP A 271 23.63 -8.68 22.64
CA ASP A 271 22.17 -8.55 22.65
C ASP A 271 21.59 -8.50 21.24
N VAL A 272 22.27 -7.80 20.33
CA VAL A 272 21.89 -7.75 18.91
C VAL A 272 21.98 -9.13 18.26
N SER A 273 23.07 -9.85 18.51
CA SER A 273 23.26 -11.19 17.96
C SER A 273 22.19 -12.19 18.43
N ASP A 274 21.75 -12.07 19.69
CA ASP A 274 20.67 -12.90 20.25
C ASP A 274 19.30 -12.49 19.69
N ALA A 275 19.02 -11.18 19.60
CA ALA A 275 17.76 -10.66 19.07
C ALA A 275 17.50 -11.08 17.61
N LEU A 276 18.56 -11.24 16.82
CA LEU A 276 18.48 -11.69 15.42
C LEU A 276 18.12 -13.17 15.27
N ILE A 277 18.20 -13.99 16.32
CA ILE A 277 17.81 -15.40 16.27
C ILE A 277 16.32 -15.53 15.93
N GLY A 278 16.02 -16.34 14.91
CA GLY A 278 14.66 -16.56 14.40
C GLY A 278 14.15 -15.49 13.43
N THR A 279 14.97 -14.48 13.10
CA THR A 279 14.64 -13.52 12.03
C THR A 279 15.06 -14.05 10.65
N GLN A 280 14.55 -13.43 9.58
CA GLN A 280 14.97 -13.71 8.20
C GLN A 280 16.10 -12.79 7.71
N VAL A 281 16.66 -11.96 8.60
CA VAL A 281 17.70 -11.00 8.23
C VAL A 281 18.96 -11.74 7.80
N TYR A 282 19.42 -11.39 6.60
CA TYR A 282 20.56 -11.99 5.91
C TYR A 282 21.74 -11.00 5.80
N THR A 283 21.41 -9.72 5.64
CA THR A 283 22.37 -8.62 5.58
C THR A 283 21.99 -7.57 6.60
N ILE A 284 22.95 -7.17 7.43
CA ILE A 284 22.77 -6.06 8.36
C ILE A 284 23.92 -5.06 8.21
N ASP A 285 23.57 -3.79 8.03
CA ASP A 285 24.53 -2.68 8.02
C ASP A 285 24.37 -1.91 9.33
N LEU A 286 25.41 -1.95 10.15
CA LEU A 286 25.53 -1.31 11.44
C LEU A 286 26.70 -0.30 11.45
N SER A 287 27.19 0.10 10.27
CA SER A 287 28.34 0.99 10.17
C SER A 287 28.07 2.38 10.76
N ASN A 288 29.12 3.09 11.15
CA ASN A 288 29.05 4.42 11.76
C ASN A 288 28.16 4.49 13.01
N ASN A 289 28.36 3.57 13.94
CA ASN A 289 27.70 3.56 15.25
C ASN A 289 28.77 3.47 16.36
N TYR A 290 28.34 3.29 17.61
CA TYR A 290 29.22 3.13 18.77
C TYR A 290 29.13 1.70 19.32
N ILE A 291 29.22 0.71 18.44
CA ILE A 291 29.09 -0.71 18.80
C ILE A 291 30.43 -1.23 19.29
N HIS A 292 30.40 -1.86 20.46
CA HIS A 292 31.56 -2.51 21.04
C HIS A 292 31.32 -4.03 21.15
N ILE A 293 32.40 -4.79 21.02
CA ILE A 293 32.42 -6.25 21.18
C ILE A 293 33.59 -6.56 22.10
N PRO A 294 33.35 -6.81 23.40
CA PRO A 294 34.41 -7.26 24.29
C PRO A 294 34.99 -8.60 23.81
N MET A 295 36.30 -8.80 23.95
CA MET A 295 36.97 -10.00 23.45
C MET A 295 36.40 -11.29 24.07
N GLU A 296 36.05 -11.26 25.36
CA GLU A 296 35.39 -12.36 26.06
C GLU A 296 34.01 -12.72 25.49
N SER A 297 33.37 -11.79 24.80
CA SER A 297 32.05 -11.96 24.17
C SER A 297 32.12 -12.31 22.68
N ALA A 298 33.28 -12.20 22.04
CA ALA A 298 33.43 -12.38 20.59
C ALA A 298 32.97 -13.79 20.13
N ASN A 299 33.33 -14.82 20.88
CA ASN A 299 32.89 -16.20 20.59
C ASN A 299 31.37 -16.37 20.72
N LEU A 300 30.76 -15.74 21.73
CA LEU A 300 29.31 -15.78 21.93
C LEU A 300 28.58 -15.08 20.77
N VAL A 301 29.03 -13.89 20.38
CA VAL A 301 28.48 -13.14 19.24
C VAL A 301 28.53 -13.98 17.96
N GLY A 302 29.69 -14.56 17.64
CA GLY A 302 29.84 -15.39 16.45
C GLY A 302 28.95 -16.64 16.47
N ARG A 303 28.85 -17.33 17.62
CA ARG A 303 27.96 -18.49 17.79
C ARG A 303 26.49 -18.12 17.65
N ASN A 304 26.06 -17.00 18.21
CA ASN A 304 24.69 -16.51 18.07
C ASN A 304 24.37 -16.23 16.61
N LEU A 305 25.23 -15.50 15.90
CA LEU A 305 25.03 -15.23 14.48
C LEU A 305 25.07 -16.50 13.62
N TYR A 306 25.80 -17.54 14.03
CA TYR A 306 25.77 -18.85 13.36
C TYR A 306 24.41 -19.55 13.44
N ARG A 307 23.59 -19.21 14.44
CA ARG A 307 22.21 -19.68 14.59
C ARG A 307 21.20 -18.83 13.80
N THR A 308 21.67 -17.80 13.11
CA THR A 308 20.85 -16.91 12.26
C THR A 308 21.08 -17.14 10.77
N GLN A 309 20.33 -16.41 9.94
CA GLN A 309 20.53 -16.38 8.49
C GLN A 309 21.55 -15.34 8.04
N ILE A 310 22.17 -14.59 8.96
CA ILE A 310 23.15 -13.57 8.63
C ILE A 310 24.31 -14.18 7.83
N ARG A 311 24.66 -13.51 6.74
CA ARG A 311 25.84 -13.77 5.92
C ARG A 311 26.67 -12.52 5.66
N TYR A 312 26.09 -11.33 5.83
CA TYR A 312 26.80 -10.08 5.64
C TYR A 312 26.53 -9.16 6.81
N ILE A 313 27.60 -8.66 7.42
CA ILE A 313 27.52 -7.67 8.49
C ILE A 313 28.56 -6.57 8.24
N ASP A 314 28.07 -5.34 8.17
CA ASP A 314 28.92 -4.15 8.08
C ASP A 314 29.00 -3.47 9.45
N LEU A 315 30.21 -3.43 10.01
CA LEU A 315 30.58 -2.82 11.27
C LEU A 315 31.69 -1.77 11.07
N MET A 316 31.87 -1.27 9.84
CA MET A 316 32.82 -0.17 9.60
C MET A 316 32.53 1.02 10.49
N ALA A 317 33.58 1.76 10.86
CA ALA A 317 33.48 2.94 11.72
C ALA A 317 32.74 2.67 13.04
N ASN A 318 33.02 1.53 13.67
CA ASN A 318 32.67 1.22 15.06
C ASN A 318 33.97 0.97 15.87
N PRO A 319 33.99 1.24 17.18
CA PRO A 319 35.16 1.05 18.04
C PRO A 319 35.36 -0.43 18.43
N ILE A 320 35.69 -1.28 17.44
CA ILE A 320 35.95 -2.71 17.63
C ILE A 320 37.45 -2.97 17.52
N GLU A 321 38.03 -3.54 18.58
CA GLU A 321 39.45 -3.86 18.66
C GLU A 321 39.90 -4.82 17.55
N SER A 322 41.11 -4.62 17.01
CA SER A 322 41.66 -5.40 15.90
C SER A 322 41.71 -6.90 16.19
N GLU A 323 42.04 -7.28 17.42
CA GLU A 323 42.08 -8.66 17.91
C GLU A 323 40.70 -9.33 17.79
N VAL A 324 39.64 -8.61 18.18
CA VAL A 324 38.25 -9.08 18.07
C VAL A 324 37.84 -9.23 16.60
N GLN A 325 38.19 -8.27 15.75
CA GLN A 325 37.93 -8.35 14.31
C GLN A 325 38.61 -9.58 13.68
N GLN A 326 39.89 -9.81 14.02
CA GLN A 326 40.66 -10.94 13.52
C GLN A 326 40.06 -12.27 14.00
N PHE A 327 39.76 -12.35 15.29
CA PHE A 327 39.12 -13.53 15.89
C PHE A 327 37.81 -13.88 15.18
N LEU A 328 36.94 -12.88 14.96
CA LEU A 328 35.65 -13.09 14.29
C LEU A 328 35.81 -13.56 12.84
N LYS A 329 36.72 -12.95 12.07
CA LYS A 329 37.00 -13.35 10.68
C LYS A 329 37.56 -14.77 10.58
N GLN A 330 38.47 -15.15 11.48
CA GLN A 330 39.11 -16.46 11.46
C GLN A 330 38.16 -17.58 11.89
N ASN A 331 37.40 -17.36 12.97
CA ASN A 331 36.58 -18.42 13.58
C ASN A 331 35.16 -18.48 13.02
N PHE A 332 34.66 -17.39 12.45
CA PHE A 332 33.28 -17.29 11.95
C PHE A 332 33.23 -16.88 10.47
N ASN A 333 34.04 -17.58 9.66
CA ASN A 333 34.28 -17.31 8.24
C ASN A 333 33.05 -17.47 7.31
N ARG A 334 31.95 -18.07 7.79
CA ARG A 334 30.67 -18.14 7.04
C ARG A 334 30.00 -16.77 6.91
N ILE A 335 30.35 -15.84 7.80
CA ILE A 335 29.85 -14.48 7.80
C ILE A 335 30.89 -13.60 7.11
N ASN A 336 30.46 -12.82 6.13
CA ASN A 336 31.25 -11.76 5.53
C ASN A 336 31.23 -10.54 6.46
N TRP A 337 32.31 -10.39 7.22
CA TRP A 337 32.52 -9.30 8.15
C TRP A 337 33.22 -8.13 7.47
N LYS A 338 32.59 -6.96 7.50
CA LYS A 338 33.21 -5.72 7.06
C LYS A 338 33.48 -4.86 8.29
N PHE A 339 34.76 -4.63 8.56
CA PHE A 339 35.20 -3.72 9.61
C PHE A 339 36.01 -2.59 8.96
N LEU A 340 36.27 -1.52 9.71
CA LEU A 340 37.21 -0.51 9.24
C LEU A 340 38.56 -1.20 9.06
N GLN A 341 39.06 -1.26 7.82
CA GLN A 341 40.50 -1.39 7.64
C GLN A 341 41.07 -0.06 8.08
N LEU A 342 41.52 0.02 9.34
CA LEU A 342 42.65 0.88 9.61
C LEU A 342 43.78 0.31 8.76
N ILE A 343 43.86 0.77 7.51
CA ILE A 343 45.15 0.86 6.85
C ILE A 343 45.90 1.74 7.83
N PHE A 344 46.78 1.13 8.62
CA PHE A 344 47.82 1.89 9.28
C PHE A 344 48.50 2.64 8.13
N LEU A 345 48.07 3.89 7.93
CA LEU A 345 48.96 4.94 7.51
C LEU A 345 49.98 4.98 8.65
N GLU A 346 50.96 4.07 8.57
CA GLU A 346 52.31 4.28 9.05
C GLU A 346 52.79 5.54 8.33
N ILE A 347 52.29 6.69 8.77
CA ILE A 347 52.94 7.96 8.53
C ILE A 347 54.14 7.88 9.46
N PHE A 348 55.24 7.48 8.82
CA PHE A 348 56.61 7.44 9.28
C PHE A 348 57.00 8.60 10.19
#